data_AF-A0A3D0II06-F1
#
_entry.id   AF-A0A3D0II06-F1
#
_cell.length_a   1.000
_cell.length_b   1.000
_cell.length_c   1.000
_cell.angle_alpha   90.00
_cell.angle_beta   90.00
_cell.angle_gamma   90.00
#
_symmetry.space_group_name_H-M   'P 1'
#
loop_
_entity.id
_entity.type
_entity.pdbx_description
1 polymer ?
#
loop_
_entity_poly.entity_id
_entity_poly.type
_entity_poly.pdbx_seq_one_letter_code
_entity_poly.pdbx_strand_id
1 'polypeptide(L)'
;MILAEKIMEERKKNGWSQEDLADKLGVSRQSVSKWESAQSVPDLNRILEMSRLFNVSTDYLLKDEQDRPANQTSEDSGKELRRVSMEEANAFLKENDSFARKISLGTLICTLCPVPLLAVMALQKAGALPLAEDPAGAIGIILLLIMVAISLIFFIPAAMSHDKWEYLEKESFDAEYGVEGMVKAKSEKFQSRFIRAITGGTVSILIGVCALIAGAAIDEKNEPLLMGLTCVLFTFIAIGVFMIVRAGITKDGYSKLLQEGDYSKEEKSNTVLNAVTPAYWMVITAIYLTISFLTNRWDITWLVWAVAGVLYGGLSVVLRAVHKSRQG
;
A
#
# COMPACT_ATOMS: atom_id res chain seq x y z
N MET A 1 -27.84 29.47 5.24
CA MET A 1 -29.22 29.89 5.00
C MET A 1 -30.05 29.54 6.22
N ILE A 2 -30.86 30.49 6.70
CA ILE A 2 -31.79 30.27 7.81
C ILE A 2 -33.08 29.60 7.30
N LEU A 3 -33.85 28.97 8.20
CA LEU A 3 -35.10 28.27 7.86
C LEU A 3 -36.07 29.11 7.01
N ALA A 4 -36.20 30.41 7.29
CA ALA A 4 -37.04 31.34 6.55
C ALA A 4 -36.67 31.43 5.05
N GLU A 5 -35.37 31.45 4.75
CA GLU A 5 -34.85 31.52 3.37
C GLU A 5 -35.12 30.22 2.62
N LYS A 6 -34.93 29.07 3.28
CA LYS A 6 -35.16 27.74 2.68
C LYS A 6 -36.62 27.51 2.34
N ILE A 7 -37.54 27.93 3.21
CA ILE A 7 -38.99 27.85 2.93
C ILE A 7 -39.33 28.70 1.69
N MET A 8 -38.79 29.91 1.61
CA MET A 8 -39.02 30.80 0.47
C MET A 8 -38.43 30.24 -0.83
N GLU A 9 -37.23 29.65 -0.76
CA GLU A 9 -36.54 29.05 -1.90
C GLU A 9 -37.28 27.83 -2.44
N GLU A 10 -37.65 26.87 -1.58
CA GLU A 10 -38.41 25.69 -2.00
C GLU A 10 -39.79 26.07 -2.55
N ARG A 11 -40.46 27.08 -1.98
CA ARG A 11 -41.71 27.61 -2.52
C ARG A 11 -41.53 28.16 -3.93
N LYS A 12 -40.49 28.99 -4.14
CA LYS A 12 -40.19 29.59 -5.45
C LYS A 12 -39.79 28.55 -6.48
N LYS A 13 -39.00 27.54 -6.09
CA LYS A 13 -38.57 26.42 -6.93
C LYS A 13 -39.75 25.60 -7.44
N ASN A 14 -40.79 25.43 -6.62
CA ASN A 14 -42.03 24.78 -7.01
C ASN A 14 -43.04 25.71 -7.71
N GLY A 15 -42.70 26.99 -7.93
CA GLY A 15 -43.55 27.96 -8.61
C GLY A 15 -44.80 28.38 -7.83
N TRP A 16 -44.82 28.19 -6.51
CA TRP A 16 -46.00 28.47 -5.68
C TRP A 16 -46.03 29.91 -5.17
N SER A 17 -47.21 30.51 -5.07
CA SER A 17 -47.42 31.73 -4.27
C SER A 17 -47.44 31.40 -2.77
N GLN A 18 -47.33 32.42 -1.91
CA GLN A 18 -47.48 32.22 -0.46
C GLN A 18 -48.87 31.70 -0.08
N GLU A 19 -49.89 32.01 -0.90
CA GLU A 19 -51.26 31.53 -0.73
C GLU A 19 -51.35 30.04 -1.08
N ASP A 20 -50.74 29.61 -2.18
CA ASP A 20 -50.70 28.20 -2.58
C ASP A 20 -49.99 27.31 -1.55
N LEU A 21 -48.90 27.80 -0.95
CA LEU A 21 -48.20 27.08 0.12
C LEU A 21 -49.05 27.02 1.39
N ALA A 22 -49.79 28.09 1.70
CA ALA A 22 -50.67 28.14 2.85
C ALA A 22 -51.83 27.14 2.71
N ASP A 23 -52.43 27.05 1.53
CA ASP A 23 -53.49 26.10 1.22
C ASP A 23 -53.01 24.64 1.32
N LYS A 24 -51.81 24.35 0.80
CA LYS A 24 -51.22 23.00 0.86
C LYS A 24 -50.89 22.55 2.29
N LEU A 25 -50.56 23.47 3.18
CA LEU A 25 -50.24 23.19 4.58
C LEU A 25 -51.44 23.39 5.53
N GLY A 26 -52.60 23.82 5.02
CA GLY A 26 -53.79 24.09 5.82
C GLY A 26 -53.59 25.21 6.85
N VAL A 27 -52.85 26.26 6.49
CA VAL A 27 -52.56 27.42 7.35
C VAL A 27 -52.95 28.74 6.69
N SER A 28 -52.91 29.84 7.43
CA SER A 28 -53.18 31.16 6.85
C SER A 28 -51.98 31.66 6.03
N ARG A 29 -52.24 32.41 4.95
CA ARG A 29 -51.19 33.12 4.20
C ARG A 29 -50.31 34.01 5.10
N GLN A 30 -50.88 34.60 6.14
CA GLN A 30 -50.14 35.41 7.12
C GLN A 30 -49.10 34.57 7.88
N SER A 31 -49.40 33.30 8.19
CA SER A 31 -48.47 32.38 8.85
C SER A 31 -47.25 32.13 7.96
N VAL A 32 -47.47 31.83 6.68
CA VAL A 32 -46.40 31.62 5.69
C VAL A 32 -45.54 32.89 5.53
N SER A 33 -46.18 34.07 5.44
CA SER A 33 -45.44 35.33 5.35
C SER A 33 -44.55 35.58 6.57
N LYS A 34 -45.03 35.26 7.78
CA LYS A 34 -44.23 35.42 9.01
C LYS A 34 -43.08 34.43 9.10
N TRP A 35 -43.25 33.22 8.56
CA TRP A 35 -42.18 32.22 8.47
C TRP A 35 -41.09 32.68 7.49
N GLU A 36 -41.49 33.12 6.28
CA GLU A 36 -40.55 33.60 5.26
C GLU A 36 -39.83 34.89 5.66
N SER A 37 -40.42 35.71 6.53
CA SER A 37 -39.81 36.94 7.06
C SER A 37 -39.11 36.74 8.42
N ALA A 38 -38.91 35.50 8.87
CA ALA A 38 -38.32 35.14 10.17
C ALA A 38 -38.98 35.80 11.41
N GLN A 39 -40.25 36.21 11.31
CA GLN A 39 -41.00 36.80 12.42
C GLN A 39 -41.61 35.75 13.35
N SER A 40 -41.76 34.51 12.88
CA SER A 40 -42.19 33.36 13.67
C SER A 40 -41.60 32.08 13.10
N VAL A 41 -41.53 31.02 13.90
CA VAL A 41 -41.02 29.71 13.48
C VAL A 41 -42.20 28.73 13.35
N PRO A 42 -42.28 27.92 12.28
CA PRO A 42 -43.28 26.86 12.18
C PRO A 42 -43.10 25.83 13.30
N ASP A 43 -44.19 25.20 13.75
CA ASP A 43 -44.08 24.08 14.69
C ASP A 43 -43.50 22.82 14.03
N LEU A 44 -43.10 21.86 14.85
CA LEU A 44 -42.46 20.62 14.38
C LEU A 44 -43.33 19.82 13.40
N ASN A 45 -44.66 19.80 13.61
CA ASN A 45 -45.56 19.08 12.71
C ASN A 45 -45.58 19.75 11.33
N ARG A 46 -45.61 21.09 11.28
CA ARG A 46 -45.53 21.84 10.02
C ARG A 46 -44.20 21.67 9.33
N ILE A 47 -43.09 21.56 10.06
CA ILE A 47 -41.78 21.27 9.46
C ILE A 47 -41.77 19.87 8.82
N LEU A 48 -42.39 18.87 9.46
CA LEU A 48 -42.51 17.52 8.89
C LEU A 48 -43.44 17.47 7.67
N GLU A 49 -44.52 18.25 7.66
CA GLU A 49 -45.38 18.37 6.49
C GLU A 49 -44.68 19.10 5.34
N MET A 50 -43.94 20.18 5.64
CA MET A 50 -43.12 20.89 4.66
C MET A 50 -42.04 19.99 4.07
N SER A 51 -41.37 19.15 4.87
CA SER A 51 -40.33 18.25 4.38
C SER A 51 -40.90 17.25 3.36
N ARG A 52 -42.09 16.72 3.63
CA ARG A 52 -42.83 15.86 2.70
C ARG A 52 -43.32 16.62 1.46
N LEU A 53 -43.84 17.83 1.65
CA LEU A 53 -44.40 18.65 0.57
C LEU A 53 -43.34 19.12 -0.43
N PHE A 54 -42.16 19.53 0.06
CA PHE A 54 -41.02 19.96 -0.74
C PHE A 54 -40.13 18.80 -1.20
N ASN A 55 -40.40 17.58 -0.72
CA ASN A 55 -39.59 16.38 -0.96
C ASN A 55 -38.11 16.57 -0.55
N VAL A 56 -37.90 17.18 0.62
CA VAL A 56 -36.58 17.43 1.24
C VAL A 56 -36.51 16.78 2.62
N SER A 57 -35.32 16.59 3.17
CA SER A 57 -35.18 16.08 4.53
C SER A 57 -35.50 17.16 5.56
N THR A 58 -36.03 16.75 6.73
CA THR A 58 -36.22 17.66 7.87
C THR A 58 -34.90 18.30 8.31
N ASP A 59 -33.80 17.55 8.16
CA ASP A 59 -32.43 18.02 8.38
C ASP A 59 -32.06 19.19 7.47
N TYR A 60 -32.44 19.16 6.19
CA TYR A 60 -32.22 20.27 5.27
C TYR A 60 -32.94 21.54 5.73
N LEU A 61 -34.19 21.43 6.19
CA LEU A 61 -34.95 22.60 6.67
C LEU A 61 -34.34 23.17 7.96
N LEU A 62 -33.91 22.32 8.89
CA LEU A 62 -33.53 22.73 10.24
C LEU A 62 -32.04 23.05 10.45
N LYS A 63 -31.11 22.45 9.69
CA LYS A 63 -29.67 22.66 9.91
C LYS A 63 -29.16 23.89 9.17
N ASP A 64 -28.62 24.86 9.87
CA ASP A 64 -27.88 25.94 9.22
C ASP A 64 -26.65 25.39 8.50
N GLU A 65 -26.28 25.97 7.35
CA GLU A 65 -25.10 25.58 6.56
C GLU A 65 -23.79 25.65 7.37
N GLN A 66 -23.77 26.35 8.52
CA GLN A 66 -22.64 26.36 9.46
C GLN A 66 -22.56 25.14 10.38
N ASP A 67 -23.62 24.32 10.46
CA ASP A 67 -23.72 23.10 11.30
C ASP A 67 -23.74 21.79 10.47
N ARG A 68 -23.31 21.85 9.21
CA ARG A 68 -22.97 20.63 8.43
C ARG A 68 -21.53 20.19 8.76
N PRO A 69 -21.30 18.96 9.29
CA PRO A 69 -20.22 18.18 8.72
C PRO A 69 -20.54 18.03 7.23
N ALA A 70 -19.69 18.60 6.40
CA ALA A 70 -19.88 18.72 4.96
C ALA A 70 -20.28 17.38 4.33
N ASN A 71 -21.52 17.29 3.85
CA ASN A 71 -21.88 16.31 2.84
C ASN A 71 -22.73 17.00 1.76
N GLN A 72 -22.02 17.35 0.69
CA GLN A 72 -22.43 17.51 -0.72
C GLN A 72 -23.41 18.66 -1.01
N THR A 73 -23.11 19.59 -1.92
CA THR A 73 -22.77 19.37 -3.33
C THR A 73 -21.80 20.43 -3.87
N SER A 74 -20.64 19.99 -4.34
CA SER A 74 -19.97 20.59 -5.50
C SER A 74 -19.65 19.45 -6.45
N GLU A 75 -19.98 19.64 -7.71
CA GLU A 75 -19.64 18.75 -8.81
C GLU A 75 -18.11 18.72 -8.98
N ASP A 76 -17.48 17.83 -8.22
CA ASP A 76 -16.23 17.18 -8.62
C ASP A 76 -16.45 15.68 -8.42
N SER A 77 -15.82 14.85 -9.24
CA SER A 77 -16.09 13.41 -9.34
C SER A 77 -15.61 12.61 -8.12
N GLY A 78 -16.15 12.92 -6.94
CA GLY A 78 -15.77 12.35 -5.65
C GLY A 78 -16.48 11.02 -5.42
N LYS A 79 -15.78 9.92 -5.72
CA LYS A 79 -16.10 8.61 -5.14
C LYS A 79 -16.29 8.79 -3.63
N GLU A 80 -17.45 8.40 -3.08
CA GLU A 80 -17.60 8.31 -1.62
C GLU A 80 -16.44 7.48 -1.07
N LEU A 81 -15.54 8.13 -0.33
CA LEU A 81 -14.36 7.45 0.20
C LEU A 81 -14.84 6.35 1.14
N ARG A 82 -14.39 5.12 0.88
CA ARG A 82 -14.73 3.97 1.72
C ARG A 82 -14.32 4.30 3.15
N ARG A 83 -15.22 4.08 4.11
CA ARG A 83 -14.90 4.26 5.52
C ARG A 83 -14.30 2.99 6.09
N VAL A 84 -13.15 3.12 6.75
CA VAL A 84 -12.47 1.99 7.41
C VAL A 84 -12.76 2.03 8.89
N SER A 85 -13.45 1.00 9.38
CA SER A 85 -13.81 0.88 10.78
C SER A 85 -12.67 0.36 11.65
N MET A 86 -12.81 0.51 12.96
CA MET A 86 -11.87 -0.10 13.93
C MET A 86 -11.75 -1.61 13.78
N GLU A 87 -12.85 -2.29 13.49
CA GLU A 87 -12.87 -3.74 13.30
C GLU A 87 -12.12 -4.13 12.04
N GLU A 88 -12.37 -3.42 10.95
CA GLU A 88 -11.71 -3.63 9.65
C GLU A 88 -10.20 -3.38 9.73
N ALA A 89 -9.79 -2.28 10.37
CA ALA A 89 -8.38 -1.97 10.59
C ALA A 89 -7.66 -3.04 11.44
N ASN A 90 -8.31 -3.53 12.50
CA ASN A 90 -7.73 -4.61 13.32
C ASN A 90 -7.68 -5.96 12.57
N ALA A 91 -8.71 -6.27 11.78
CA ALA A 91 -8.75 -7.46 10.94
C ALA A 91 -7.61 -7.43 9.91
N PHE A 92 -7.44 -6.29 9.22
CA PHE A 92 -6.33 -6.07 8.30
C PHE A 92 -4.98 -6.26 8.99
N LEU A 93 -4.73 -5.61 10.13
CA LEU A 93 -3.43 -5.73 10.82
C LEU A 93 -3.12 -7.18 11.24
N LYS A 94 -4.13 -7.92 11.70
CA LYS A 94 -3.97 -9.34 12.08
C LYS A 94 -3.64 -10.21 10.87
N GLU A 95 -4.32 -9.97 9.76
CA GLU A 95 -4.07 -10.70 8.52
C GLU A 95 -2.74 -10.31 7.89
N ASN A 96 -2.36 -9.03 7.99
CA ASN A 96 -1.08 -8.51 7.52
C ASN A 96 0.10 -9.12 8.28
N ASP A 97 -0.02 -9.37 9.60
CA ASP A 97 1.00 -10.14 10.34
C ASP A 97 1.09 -11.60 9.85
N SER A 98 -0.06 -12.23 9.58
CA SER A 98 -0.08 -13.59 9.03
C SER A 98 0.53 -13.67 7.63
N PHE A 99 0.26 -12.66 6.80
CA PHE A 99 0.82 -12.47 5.47
C PHE A 99 2.34 -12.25 5.57
N ALA A 100 2.79 -11.33 6.42
CA ALA A 100 4.21 -11.07 6.67
C ALA A 100 4.97 -12.33 7.06
N ARG A 101 4.39 -13.18 7.93
CA ARG A 101 4.99 -14.47 8.31
C ARG A 101 5.10 -15.44 7.14
N LYS A 102 4.04 -15.61 6.34
CA LYS A 102 4.08 -16.53 5.19
C LYS A 102 5.07 -16.07 4.13
N ILE A 103 5.03 -14.78 3.77
CA ILE A 103 5.97 -14.20 2.79
C ILE A 103 7.41 -14.31 3.27
N SER A 104 7.70 -13.94 4.52
CA SER A 104 9.07 -14.04 5.05
C SER A 104 9.58 -15.49 5.10
N LEU A 105 8.75 -16.47 5.46
CA LEU A 105 9.11 -17.90 5.39
C LEU A 105 9.38 -18.34 3.95
N GLY A 106 8.54 -17.94 3.00
CA GLY A 106 8.76 -18.19 1.58
C GLY A 106 10.10 -17.64 1.11
N THR A 107 10.42 -16.38 1.45
CA THR A 107 11.68 -15.72 1.10
C THR A 107 12.88 -16.39 1.75
N LEU A 108 12.77 -16.84 3.01
CA LEU A 108 13.82 -17.59 3.71
C LEU A 108 14.16 -18.88 2.95
N ILE A 109 13.14 -19.68 2.60
CA ILE A 109 13.32 -20.93 1.85
C ILE A 109 13.92 -20.64 0.47
N CYS A 110 13.39 -19.63 -0.23
CA CYS A 110 13.88 -19.23 -1.55
C CYS A 110 15.35 -18.81 -1.53
N THR A 111 15.78 -18.11 -0.47
CA THR A 111 17.17 -17.66 -0.31
C THR A 111 18.10 -18.83 -0.02
N LEU A 112 17.60 -19.89 0.63
CA LEU A 112 18.34 -21.12 0.91
C LEU A 112 18.39 -22.10 -0.29
N CYS A 113 17.65 -21.85 -1.37
CA CYS A 113 17.61 -22.75 -2.53
C CYS A 113 18.98 -23.16 -3.12
N PRO A 114 20.01 -22.28 -3.18
CA PRO A 114 21.33 -22.67 -3.66
C PRO A 114 22.09 -23.61 -2.71
N VAL A 115 21.72 -23.65 -1.42
CA VAL A 115 22.48 -24.35 -0.37
C VAL A 115 22.58 -25.86 -0.61
N PRO A 116 21.51 -26.61 -0.92
CA PRO A 116 21.61 -28.04 -1.19
C PRO A 116 22.56 -28.37 -2.35
N LEU A 117 22.51 -27.59 -3.43
CA LEU A 117 23.40 -27.78 -4.58
C LEU A 117 24.86 -27.57 -4.16
N LEU A 118 25.15 -26.44 -3.53
CA LEU A 118 26.51 -26.11 -3.07
C LEU A 118 27.02 -27.09 -2.01
N ALA A 119 26.16 -27.55 -1.10
CA ALA A 119 26.52 -28.48 -0.04
C ALA A 119 26.85 -29.87 -0.59
N VAL A 120 26.06 -30.40 -1.54
CA VAL A 120 26.36 -31.69 -2.18
C VAL A 120 27.68 -31.63 -2.93
N MET A 121 27.92 -30.54 -3.69
CA MET A 121 29.20 -30.34 -4.39
C MET A 121 30.38 -30.19 -3.43
N ALA A 122 30.22 -29.43 -2.34
CA ALA A 122 31.25 -29.27 -1.32
C ALA A 122 31.64 -30.61 -0.67
N LEU A 123 30.65 -31.42 -0.29
CA LEU A 123 30.88 -32.72 0.34
C LEU A 123 31.48 -33.74 -0.63
N GLN A 124 31.10 -33.71 -1.91
CA GLN A 124 31.69 -34.54 -2.94
C GLN A 124 33.17 -34.19 -3.16
N LYS A 125 33.51 -32.90 -3.32
CA LYS A 125 34.89 -32.43 -3.47
C LYS A 125 35.74 -32.65 -2.21
N ALA A 126 35.13 -32.67 -1.03
CA ALA A 126 35.81 -33.03 0.22
C ALA A 126 36.07 -34.54 0.36
N GLY A 127 35.60 -35.37 -0.58
CA GLY A 127 35.72 -36.84 -0.51
C GLY A 127 34.77 -37.50 0.48
N ALA A 128 33.81 -36.76 1.06
CA ALA A 128 32.85 -37.28 2.03
C ALA A 128 31.67 -38.03 1.36
N LEU A 129 31.39 -37.74 0.08
CA LEU A 129 30.40 -38.46 -0.72
C LEU A 129 31.08 -39.22 -1.87
N PRO A 130 30.95 -40.56 -1.96
CA PRO A 130 31.51 -41.36 -3.04
C PRO A 130 30.61 -41.29 -4.29
N LEU A 131 30.43 -40.08 -4.84
CA LEU A 131 29.66 -39.83 -6.06
C LEU A 131 30.56 -39.19 -7.12
N ALA A 132 30.30 -39.51 -8.39
CA ALA A 132 30.86 -38.78 -9.51
C ALA A 132 30.29 -37.35 -9.57
N GLU A 133 30.98 -36.44 -10.27
CA GLU A 133 30.59 -35.02 -10.35
C GLU A 133 29.22 -34.82 -11.00
N ASP A 134 28.95 -35.51 -12.13
CA ASP A 134 27.69 -35.41 -12.88
C ASP A 134 26.44 -35.74 -12.03
N PRO A 135 26.35 -36.91 -11.35
CA PRO A 135 25.18 -37.22 -10.53
C PRO A 135 25.08 -36.33 -9.29
N ALA A 136 26.20 -35.89 -8.70
CA ALA A 136 26.19 -34.98 -7.55
C ALA A 136 25.56 -33.62 -7.91
N GLY A 137 25.95 -33.05 -9.06
CA GLY A 137 25.34 -31.83 -9.60
C GLY A 137 23.85 -32.00 -9.90
N ALA A 138 23.46 -33.11 -10.53
CA ALA A 138 22.06 -33.40 -10.85
C ALA A 138 21.18 -33.51 -9.59
N ILE A 139 21.64 -34.22 -8.56
CA ILE A 139 20.94 -34.32 -7.26
C ILE A 139 20.78 -32.93 -6.63
N GLY A 140 21.83 -32.13 -6.65
CA GLY A 140 21.80 -30.76 -6.13
C GLY A 140 20.75 -29.88 -6.82
N ILE A 141 20.64 -29.97 -8.15
CA ILE A 141 19.63 -29.23 -8.93
C ILE A 141 18.22 -29.69 -8.59
N ILE A 142 18.00 -31.01 -8.48
CA ILE A 142 16.67 -31.56 -8.10
C ILE A 142 16.25 -31.03 -6.73
N LEU A 143 17.14 -31.04 -5.74
CA LEU A 143 16.87 -30.52 -4.41
C LEU A 143 16.57 -29.01 -4.43
N LEU A 144 17.33 -28.24 -5.21
CA LEU A 144 17.08 -26.82 -5.42
C LEU A 144 15.68 -26.59 -5.96
N LEU A 145 15.27 -27.31 -7.03
CA LEU A 145 13.95 -27.17 -7.64
C LEU A 145 12.81 -27.55 -6.69
N ILE A 146 13.01 -28.59 -5.87
CA ILE A 146 12.04 -28.96 -4.82
C ILE A 146 11.89 -27.83 -3.80
N MET A 147 12.98 -27.22 -3.34
CA MET A 147 12.92 -26.08 -2.41
C MET A 147 12.24 -24.86 -3.02
N VAL A 148 12.47 -24.59 -4.31
CA VAL A 148 11.76 -23.52 -5.05
C VAL A 148 10.26 -23.82 -5.06
N ALA A 149 9.86 -25.04 -5.41
CA ALA A 149 8.46 -25.44 -5.41
C ALA A 149 7.82 -25.29 -4.01
N ILE A 150 8.53 -25.67 -2.94
CA ILE A 150 8.07 -25.48 -1.55
C ILE A 150 7.90 -24.00 -1.22
N SER A 151 8.82 -23.13 -1.63
CA SER A 151 8.71 -21.68 -1.39
C SER A 151 7.43 -21.09 -2.01
N LEU A 152 7.04 -21.55 -3.21
CA LEU A 152 5.80 -21.12 -3.87
C LEU A 152 4.52 -21.46 -3.08
N ILE A 153 4.52 -22.54 -2.29
CA ILE A 153 3.40 -22.91 -1.40
C ILE A 153 3.14 -21.82 -0.36
N PHE A 154 4.18 -21.08 0.06
CA PHE A 154 4.04 -19.97 0.99
C PHE A 154 3.60 -18.68 0.29
N PHE A 155 4.13 -18.41 -0.90
CA PHE A 155 3.85 -17.16 -1.62
C PHE A 155 2.45 -17.12 -2.24
N ILE A 156 2.04 -18.15 -2.98
CA ILE A 156 0.82 -18.10 -3.80
C ILE A 156 -0.43 -17.91 -2.94
N PRO A 157 -0.70 -18.74 -1.89
CA PRO A 157 -1.89 -18.56 -1.07
C PRO A 157 -1.87 -17.26 -0.27
N ALA A 158 -0.68 -16.81 0.15
CA ALA A 158 -0.53 -15.53 0.86
C ALA A 158 -0.92 -14.36 -0.05
N ALA A 159 -0.39 -14.33 -1.28
CA ALA A 159 -0.70 -13.30 -2.27
C ALA A 159 -2.21 -13.26 -2.59
N MET A 160 -2.81 -14.42 -2.89
CA MET A 160 -4.25 -14.49 -3.20
C MET A 160 -5.14 -14.03 -2.03
N SER A 161 -4.75 -14.31 -0.79
CA SER A 161 -5.53 -13.89 0.39
C SER A 161 -5.47 -12.38 0.66
N HIS A 162 -4.41 -11.72 0.23
CA HIS A 162 -4.18 -10.30 0.51
C HIS A 162 -4.89 -9.37 -0.49
N ASP A 163 -5.33 -9.91 -1.64
CA ASP A 163 -6.03 -9.19 -2.72
C ASP A 163 -7.26 -8.39 -2.23
N LYS A 164 -7.99 -8.91 -1.24
CA LYS A 164 -9.15 -8.21 -0.65
C LYS A 164 -8.80 -6.87 0.02
N TRP A 165 -7.53 -6.66 0.38
CA TRP A 165 -7.02 -5.45 1.03
C TRP A 165 -6.34 -4.50 0.04
N GLU A 166 -6.33 -4.82 -1.25
CA GLU A 166 -5.66 -4.03 -2.28
C GLU A 166 -6.21 -2.59 -2.36
N TYR A 167 -7.48 -2.39 -1.99
CA TYR A 167 -8.08 -1.06 -1.92
C TYR A 167 -7.37 -0.14 -0.90
N LEU A 168 -6.81 -0.66 0.19
CA LEU A 168 -6.05 0.14 1.17
C LEU A 168 -4.74 0.68 0.57
N GLU A 169 -4.25 0.06 -0.48
CA GLU A 169 -3.04 0.44 -1.20
C GLU A 169 -3.34 1.35 -2.39
N LYS A 170 -4.44 1.12 -3.12
CA LYS A 170 -4.75 1.85 -4.36
C LYS A 170 -5.69 3.03 -4.18
N GLU A 171 -6.61 2.95 -3.22
CA GLU A 171 -7.67 3.94 -3.06
C GLU A 171 -7.46 4.77 -1.79
N SER A 172 -7.88 6.03 -1.84
CA SER A 172 -8.02 6.85 -0.64
C SER A 172 -9.26 6.41 0.13
N PHE A 173 -9.16 6.45 1.45
CA PHE A 173 -10.24 6.09 2.35
C PHE A 173 -10.29 7.07 3.52
N ASP A 174 -11.41 7.07 4.24
CA ASP A 174 -11.55 7.83 5.48
C ASP A 174 -11.59 6.88 6.66
N ALA A 175 -10.66 7.07 7.60
CA ALA A 175 -10.58 6.26 8.80
C ALA A 175 -11.61 6.75 9.83
N GLU A 176 -12.32 5.83 10.48
CA GLU A 176 -13.20 6.19 11.59
C GLU A 176 -12.44 6.83 12.77
N TYR A 177 -13.16 7.60 13.58
CA TYR A 177 -12.58 8.28 14.74
C TYR A 177 -11.83 7.29 15.65
N GLY A 178 -10.56 7.61 15.93
CA GLY A 178 -9.68 6.81 16.78
C GLY A 178 -8.86 5.74 16.06
N VAL A 179 -9.19 5.35 14.81
CA VAL A 179 -8.42 4.33 14.07
C VAL A 179 -6.97 4.77 13.91
N GLU A 180 -6.75 6.00 13.44
CA GLU A 180 -5.42 6.58 13.28
C GLU A 180 -4.63 6.56 14.60
N GLY A 181 -5.25 6.96 15.71
CA GLY A 181 -4.63 6.94 17.03
C GLY A 181 -4.23 5.53 17.49
N MET A 182 -5.10 4.55 17.26
CA MET A 182 -4.83 3.13 17.58
C MET A 182 -3.68 2.58 16.73
N VAL A 183 -3.68 2.84 15.43
CA VAL A 183 -2.66 2.38 14.49
C VAL A 183 -1.32 3.05 14.81
N LYS A 184 -1.32 4.36 15.07
CA LYS A 184 -0.12 5.11 15.46
C LYS A 184 0.49 4.58 16.76
N ALA A 185 -0.33 4.34 17.79
CA ALA A 185 0.14 3.75 19.04
C ALA A 185 0.73 2.33 18.86
N LYS A 186 0.17 1.52 17.96
CA LYS A 186 0.75 0.20 17.61
C LYS A 186 2.05 0.35 16.81
N SER A 187 2.10 1.28 15.86
CA SER A 187 3.27 1.59 15.04
C SER A 187 4.45 2.07 15.89
N GLU A 188 4.22 2.96 16.85
CA GLU A 188 5.25 3.45 17.79
C GLU A 188 5.82 2.31 18.65
N LYS A 189 4.95 1.44 19.19
CA LYS A 189 5.39 0.23 19.92
C LYS A 189 6.20 -0.72 19.02
N PHE A 190 5.86 -0.79 17.74
CA PHE A 190 6.54 -1.63 16.76
C PHE A 190 7.88 -1.05 16.29
N GLN A 191 8.07 0.27 16.28
CA GLN A 191 9.30 0.91 15.79
C GLN A 191 10.58 0.33 16.41
N SER A 192 10.57 0.08 17.72
CA SER A 192 11.71 -0.55 18.40
C SER A 192 12.03 -1.95 17.88
N ARG A 193 11.00 -2.75 17.54
CA ARG A 193 11.17 -4.08 16.95
C ARG A 193 11.63 -3.98 15.50
N PHE A 194 11.09 -3.02 14.75
CA PHE A 194 11.51 -2.74 13.38
C PHE A 194 13.01 -2.42 13.31
N ILE A 195 13.48 -1.47 14.12
CA ILE A 195 14.91 -1.10 14.14
C ILE A 195 15.78 -2.31 14.50
N ARG A 196 15.45 -3.06 15.55
CA ARG A 196 16.20 -4.27 15.93
C ARG A 196 16.23 -5.32 14.82
N ALA A 197 15.15 -5.48 14.08
CA ALA A 197 15.08 -6.42 12.97
C ALA A 197 15.96 -5.99 11.79
N ILE A 198 15.93 -4.70 11.41
CA ILE A 198 16.78 -4.17 10.33
C ILE A 198 18.26 -4.24 10.72
N THR A 199 18.62 -3.76 11.92
CA THR A 199 20.00 -3.81 12.41
C THR A 199 20.49 -5.24 12.53
N GLY A 200 19.71 -6.12 13.17
CA GLY A 200 20.07 -7.53 13.34
C GLY A 200 20.20 -8.27 12.01
N GLY A 201 19.30 -8.00 11.05
CA GLY A 201 19.35 -8.62 9.74
C GLY A 201 20.56 -8.17 8.92
N THR A 202 20.86 -6.87 8.94
CA THR A 202 22.05 -6.30 8.26
C THR A 202 23.34 -6.84 8.85
N VAL A 203 23.46 -6.87 10.18
CA VAL A 203 24.62 -7.44 10.88
C VAL A 203 24.79 -8.93 10.56
N SER A 204 23.70 -9.70 10.52
CA SER A 204 23.75 -11.13 10.16
C SER A 204 24.34 -11.34 8.75
N ILE A 205 23.88 -10.56 7.76
CA ILE A 205 24.41 -10.62 6.39
C ILE A 205 25.91 -10.29 6.37
N LEU A 206 26.33 -9.21 7.05
CA LEU A 206 27.73 -8.81 7.11
C LEU A 206 28.61 -9.88 7.76
N ILE A 207 28.15 -10.54 8.81
CA ILE A 207 28.86 -11.66 9.44
C ILE A 207 29.08 -12.80 8.44
N GLY A 208 28.04 -13.16 7.67
CA GLY A 208 28.16 -14.18 6.63
C GLY A 208 29.21 -13.82 5.57
N VAL A 209 29.24 -12.55 5.13
CA VAL A 209 30.21 -12.05 4.14
C VAL A 209 31.62 -12.09 4.70
N CYS A 210 31.82 -11.62 5.94
CA CYS A 210 33.10 -11.67 6.62
C CYS A 210 33.62 -13.11 6.76
N ALA A 211 32.75 -14.08 7.06
CA ALA A 211 33.14 -15.49 7.16
C ALA A 211 33.67 -16.04 5.83
N LEU A 212 33.03 -15.71 4.71
CA LEU A 212 33.50 -16.14 3.39
C LEU A 212 34.85 -15.50 3.01
N ILE A 213 34.99 -14.18 3.25
CA ILE A 213 36.25 -13.47 2.98
C ILE A 213 37.39 -14.02 3.84
N ALA A 214 37.13 -14.28 5.12
CA ALA A 214 38.11 -14.86 6.02
C ALA A 214 38.57 -16.25 5.55
N GLY A 215 37.65 -17.09 5.08
CA GLY A 215 38.01 -18.39 4.49
C GLY A 215 38.86 -18.28 3.23
N ALA A 216 38.49 -17.36 2.33
CA ALA A 216 39.26 -17.08 1.12
C ALA A 216 40.68 -16.57 1.44
N ALA A 217 40.84 -15.80 2.52
CA ALA A 217 42.14 -15.33 2.97
C ALA A 217 43.02 -16.43 3.59
N ILE A 218 42.42 -17.50 4.14
CA ILE A 218 43.16 -18.63 4.73
C ILE A 218 43.69 -19.55 3.62
N ASP A 219 42.82 -19.98 2.69
CA ASP A 219 43.20 -20.88 1.61
C ASP A 219 42.24 -20.76 0.42
N GLU A 220 42.66 -19.98 -0.58
CA GLU A 220 41.88 -19.75 -1.80
C GLU A 220 41.76 -20.99 -2.70
N LYS A 221 42.63 -21.99 -2.52
CA LYS A 221 42.66 -23.21 -3.36
C LYS A 221 41.78 -24.33 -2.81
N ASN A 222 41.37 -24.21 -1.55
CA ASN A 222 40.50 -25.20 -0.91
C ASN A 222 39.03 -25.00 -1.32
N GLU A 223 38.72 -25.45 -2.54
CA GLU A 223 37.37 -25.36 -3.11
C GLU A 223 36.25 -25.88 -2.20
N PRO A 224 36.33 -27.08 -1.56
CA PRO A 224 35.23 -27.56 -0.72
C PRO A 224 35.01 -26.69 0.53
N LEU A 225 36.08 -26.11 1.09
CA LEU A 225 35.96 -25.17 2.21
C LEU A 225 35.22 -23.90 1.78
N LEU A 226 35.59 -23.30 0.65
CA LEU A 226 34.96 -22.07 0.14
C LEU A 226 33.49 -22.29 -0.23
N MET A 227 33.15 -23.44 -0.83
CA MET A 227 31.76 -23.82 -1.10
C MET A 227 30.96 -23.97 0.21
N GLY A 228 31.53 -24.63 1.23
CA GLY A 228 30.92 -24.75 2.55
C GLY A 228 30.67 -23.40 3.23
N LEU A 229 31.64 -22.48 3.16
CA LEU A 229 31.48 -21.12 3.67
C LEU A 229 30.45 -20.31 2.88
N THR A 230 30.30 -20.57 1.58
CA THR A 230 29.23 -19.99 0.76
C THR A 230 27.86 -20.47 1.24
N CYS A 231 27.71 -21.74 1.64
CA CYS A 231 26.48 -22.23 2.29
C CYS A 231 26.18 -21.51 3.61
N VAL A 232 27.22 -21.26 4.41
CA VAL A 232 27.10 -20.47 5.66
C VAL A 232 26.63 -19.05 5.34
N LEU A 233 27.24 -18.39 4.34
CA LEU A 233 26.81 -17.08 3.87
C LEU A 233 25.32 -17.06 3.51
N PHE A 234 24.85 -17.98 2.67
CA PHE A 234 23.42 -18.06 2.30
C PHE A 234 22.51 -18.27 3.51
N THR A 235 22.96 -19.01 4.52
CA THR A 235 22.21 -19.20 5.77
C THR A 235 22.06 -17.89 6.55
N PHE A 236 23.15 -17.13 6.69
CA PHE A 236 23.13 -15.81 7.33
C PHE A 236 22.30 -14.79 6.52
N ILE A 237 22.39 -14.82 5.19
CA ILE A 237 21.54 -13.99 4.32
C ILE A 237 20.07 -14.35 4.53
N ALA A 238 19.71 -15.64 4.54
CA ALA A 238 18.33 -16.08 4.69
C ALA A 238 17.73 -15.62 6.04
N ILE A 239 18.50 -15.71 7.13
CA ILE A 239 18.07 -15.19 8.45
C ILE A 239 17.90 -13.67 8.41
N GLY A 240 18.86 -12.95 7.83
CA GLY A 240 18.81 -11.49 7.77
C GLY A 240 17.65 -10.97 6.92
N VAL A 241 17.47 -11.55 5.74
CA VAL A 241 16.36 -11.23 4.84
C VAL A 241 15.01 -11.57 5.48
N PHE A 242 14.88 -12.72 6.16
CA PHE A 242 13.64 -13.07 6.88
C PHE A 242 13.24 -11.99 7.90
N MET A 243 14.20 -11.52 8.71
CA MET A 243 13.95 -10.48 9.70
C MET A 243 13.54 -9.15 9.05
N ILE A 244 14.26 -8.73 8.01
CA ILE A 244 14.02 -7.48 7.29
C ILE A 244 12.66 -7.50 6.58
N VAL A 245 12.36 -8.56 5.84
CA VAL A 245 11.11 -8.70 5.06
C VAL A 245 9.90 -8.72 6.00
N ARG A 246 9.96 -9.51 7.08
CA ARG A 246 8.85 -9.57 8.05
C ARG A 246 8.60 -8.21 8.70
N ALA A 247 9.66 -7.52 9.10
CA ALA A 247 9.56 -6.20 9.72
C ALA A 247 9.06 -5.15 8.73
N GLY A 248 9.53 -5.21 7.49
CA GLY A 248 9.11 -4.37 6.36
C GLY A 248 7.61 -4.45 6.13
N ILE A 249 7.08 -5.65 5.85
CA ILE A 249 5.65 -5.85 5.58
C ILE A 249 4.76 -5.43 6.76
N THR A 250 5.23 -5.64 8.00
CA THR A 250 4.47 -5.20 9.18
C THR A 250 4.42 -3.67 9.28
N LYS A 251 5.56 -3.00 9.05
CA LYS A 251 5.63 -1.53 9.01
C LYS A 251 4.75 -0.97 7.89
N ASP A 252 4.82 -1.61 6.72
CA ASP A 252 4.05 -1.28 5.53
C ASP A 252 2.54 -1.30 5.79
N GLY A 253 2.06 -2.32 6.51
CA GLY A 253 0.65 -2.38 6.94
C GLY A 253 0.22 -1.20 7.82
N TYR A 254 1.09 -0.71 8.72
CA TYR A 254 0.77 0.50 9.48
C TYR A 254 0.72 1.73 8.58
N SER A 255 1.68 1.88 7.66
CA SER A 255 1.73 3.00 6.71
C SER A 255 0.53 3.02 5.75
N LYS A 256 0.02 1.85 5.33
CA LYS A 256 -1.22 1.74 4.52
C LYS A 256 -2.43 2.29 5.27
N LEU A 257 -2.60 1.93 6.54
CA LEU A 257 -3.71 2.42 7.36
C LEU A 257 -3.59 3.90 7.75
N LEU A 258 -2.36 4.40 7.95
CA LEU A 258 -2.11 5.81 8.25
C LEU A 258 -2.08 6.69 6.98
N GLN A 259 -2.09 6.09 5.78
CA GLN A 259 -1.91 6.78 4.50
C GLN A 259 -0.65 7.66 4.52
N GLU A 260 0.48 7.09 4.95
CA GLU A 260 1.78 7.77 5.03
C GLU A 260 2.75 7.28 3.95
N GLY A 261 3.69 8.14 3.56
CA GLY A 261 4.71 7.83 2.56
C GLY A 261 4.09 7.55 1.19
N ASP A 262 4.40 6.39 0.63
CA ASP A 262 3.92 5.94 -0.69
C ASP A 262 2.40 5.68 -0.71
N TYR A 263 1.75 5.60 0.46
CA TYR A 263 0.31 5.40 0.60
C TYR A 263 -0.49 6.68 0.87
N SER A 264 0.16 7.84 0.77
CA SER A 264 -0.50 9.12 0.98
C SER A 264 -1.62 9.39 -0.03
N LYS A 265 -2.63 10.15 0.39
CA LYS A 265 -3.74 10.56 -0.49
C LYS A 265 -3.22 11.29 -1.75
N GLU A 266 -2.15 12.08 -1.61
CA GLU A 266 -1.49 12.78 -2.71
C GLU A 266 -0.85 11.80 -3.70
N GLU A 267 -0.07 10.82 -3.23
CA GLU A 267 0.59 9.83 -4.10
C GLU A 267 -0.42 8.91 -4.80
N LYS A 268 -1.48 8.48 -4.10
CA LYS A 268 -2.56 7.66 -4.67
C LYS A 268 -3.37 8.40 -5.74
N SER A 269 -3.55 9.72 -5.59
CA SER A 269 -4.27 10.54 -6.57
C SER A 269 -3.43 10.95 -7.78
N ASN A 270 -2.10 10.79 -7.73
CA ASN A 270 -1.20 11.13 -8.82
C ASN A 270 -1.23 10.08 -9.95
N THR A 271 -2.33 10.06 -10.70
CA THR A 271 -2.57 9.13 -11.81
C THR A 271 -1.51 9.24 -12.91
N VAL A 272 -0.92 10.42 -13.10
CA VAL A 272 0.14 10.65 -14.08
C VAL A 272 1.41 9.90 -13.70
N LEU A 273 1.85 10.01 -12.44
CA LEU A 273 3.04 9.30 -11.97
C LEU A 273 2.82 7.78 -12.03
N ASN A 274 1.64 7.31 -11.63
CA ASN A 274 1.28 5.88 -11.65
C ASN A 274 1.24 5.29 -13.07
N ALA A 275 0.91 6.09 -14.09
CA ALA A 275 0.93 5.66 -15.49
C ALA A 275 2.32 5.77 -16.15
N VAL A 276 3.05 6.86 -15.87
CA VAL A 276 4.36 7.14 -16.50
C VAL A 276 5.45 6.24 -15.96
N THR A 277 5.41 5.88 -14.68
CA THR A 277 6.41 5.03 -14.03
C THR A 277 6.59 3.67 -14.71
N PRO A 278 5.54 2.83 -14.90
CA PRO A 278 5.71 1.56 -15.59
C PRO A 278 6.10 1.75 -17.07
N ALA A 279 5.57 2.77 -17.74
CA ALA A 279 5.94 3.08 -19.13
C ALA A 279 7.43 3.41 -19.27
N TYR A 280 7.97 4.23 -18.36
CA TYR A 280 9.38 4.58 -18.31
C TYR A 280 10.27 3.34 -18.20
N TRP A 281 9.97 2.44 -17.25
CA TRP A 281 10.76 1.23 -17.06
C TRP A 281 10.68 0.25 -18.22
N MET A 282 9.52 0.14 -18.89
CA MET A 282 9.38 -0.67 -20.11
C MET A 282 10.23 -0.12 -21.25
N VAL A 283 10.26 1.21 -21.44
CA VAL A 283 11.08 1.86 -22.47
C VAL A 283 12.57 1.68 -22.19
N ILE A 284 13.01 1.91 -20.94
CA ILE A 284 14.41 1.70 -20.55
C ILE A 284 14.83 0.25 -20.76
N THR A 285 13.97 -0.71 -20.41
CA THR A 285 14.24 -2.13 -20.62
C THR A 285 14.38 -2.45 -22.11
N ALA A 286 13.49 -1.92 -22.95
CA ALA A 286 13.58 -2.09 -24.41
C ALA A 286 14.88 -1.49 -24.98
N ILE A 287 15.27 -0.30 -24.52
CA ILE A 287 16.53 0.36 -24.91
C ILE A 287 17.74 -0.50 -24.48
N TYR A 288 17.76 -0.95 -23.22
CA TYR A 288 18.82 -1.80 -22.68
C TYR A 288 18.97 -3.08 -23.50
N LEU A 289 17.85 -3.79 -23.77
CA LEU A 289 17.88 -5.03 -24.55
C LEU A 289 18.32 -4.77 -25.99
N THR A 290 17.80 -3.73 -26.64
CA THR A 290 18.17 -3.38 -28.02
C THR A 290 19.66 -3.10 -28.14
N ILE A 291 20.21 -2.27 -27.26
CA ILE A 291 21.64 -1.94 -27.28
C ILE A 291 22.49 -3.17 -26.92
N SER A 292 22.07 -3.96 -25.91
CA SER A 292 22.82 -5.15 -25.48
C SER A 292 22.88 -6.22 -26.56
N PHE A 293 21.76 -6.49 -27.24
CA PHE A 293 21.74 -7.47 -28.33
C PHE A 293 22.46 -6.98 -29.59
N LEU A 294 22.38 -5.69 -29.94
CA LEU A 294 23.12 -5.15 -31.11
C LEU A 294 24.62 -5.12 -30.88
N THR A 295 25.06 -4.74 -29.68
CA THR A 295 26.49 -4.52 -29.40
C THR A 295 27.19 -5.74 -28.83
N ASN A 296 26.44 -6.70 -28.27
CA ASN A 296 26.91 -7.86 -27.52
C ASN A 296 27.91 -7.52 -26.39
N ARG A 297 27.89 -6.25 -25.92
CA ARG A 297 28.78 -5.69 -24.89
C ARG A 297 28.07 -5.52 -23.55
N TRP A 298 27.68 -6.66 -23.00
CA TRP A 298 27.01 -6.76 -21.70
C TRP A 298 27.84 -6.20 -20.53
N ASP A 299 29.16 -6.08 -20.73
CA ASP A 299 30.13 -5.47 -19.80
C ASP A 299 29.92 -3.97 -19.59
N ILE A 300 29.33 -3.26 -20.55
CA ILE A 300 29.11 -1.80 -20.48
C ILE A 300 27.61 -1.47 -20.41
N THR A 301 26.74 -2.25 -21.06
CA THR A 301 25.32 -1.89 -21.20
C THR A 301 24.55 -1.86 -19.88
N TRP A 302 25.07 -2.47 -18.81
CA TRP A 302 24.50 -2.33 -17.46
C TRP A 302 24.44 -0.86 -16.99
N LEU A 303 25.31 0.02 -17.51
CA LEU A 303 25.32 1.46 -17.20
C LEU A 303 23.97 2.13 -17.53
N VAL A 304 23.21 1.59 -18.49
CA VAL A 304 21.86 2.06 -18.83
C VAL A 304 20.95 2.06 -17.60
N TRP A 305 21.08 1.06 -16.71
CA TRP A 305 20.28 0.99 -15.48
C TRP A 305 20.67 2.07 -14.48
N ALA A 306 21.96 2.35 -14.32
CA ALA A 306 22.45 3.40 -13.44
C ALA A 306 21.96 4.78 -13.90
N VAL A 307 22.10 5.07 -15.19
CA VAL A 307 21.62 6.32 -15.80
C VAL A 307 20.10 6.44 -15.69
N ALA A 308 19.37 5.36 -15.98
CA ALA A 308 17.92 5.34 -15.87
C ALA A 308 17.42 5.62 -14.45
N GLY A 309 18.09 5.11 -13.42
CA GLY A 309 17.74 5.41 -12.03
C GLY A 309 17.84 6.90 -11.70
N VAL A 310 18.93 7.55 -12.13
CA VAL A 310 19.13 8.99 -11.90
C VAL A 310 18.11 9.82 -12.68
N LEU A 311 17.87 9.50 -13.95
CA LEU A 311 16.89 10.19 -14.78
C LEU A 311 15.47 10.04 -14.23
N TYR A 312 15.10 8.87 -13.71
CA TYR A 312 13.82 8.64 -13.08
C TYR A 312 13.63 9.48 -11.81
N GLY A 313 14.69 9.62 -11.00
CA GLY A 313 14.69 10.53 -9.86
C GLY A 313 14.33 11.97 -10.26
N GLY A 314 14.97 12.49 -11.32
CA GLY A 314 14.63 13.82 -11.86
C GLY A 314 13.21 13.91 -12.41
N LEU A 315 12.79 12.90 -13.19
CA LEU A 315 11.45 12.82 -13.78
C LEU A 315 10.35 12.82 -12.71
N SER A 316 10.49 12.03 -11.66
CA SER A 316 9.50 11.92 -10.58
C SER A 316 9.31 13.25 -9.84
N VAL A 317 10.39 14.00 -9.58
CA VAL A 317 10.33 15.34 -8.96
C VAL A 317 9.58 16.32 -9.85
N VAL A 318 9.87 16.34 -11.15
CA VAL A 318 9.19 17.22 -12.11
C VAL A 318 7.70 16.87 -12.21
N LEU A 319 7.37 15.58 -12.33
CA LEU A 319 5.97 15.14 -12.42
C LEU A 319 5.18 15.48 -11.15
N ARG A 320 5.78 15.33 -9.97
CA ARG A 320 5.16 15.76 -8.70
C ARG A 320 4.96 17.26 -8.65
N ALA A 321 5.93 18.06 -9.10
CA ALA A 321 5.80 19.52 -9.16
C ALA A 321 4.69 19.97 -10.13
N VAL A 322 4.59 19.34 -11.30
CA VAL A 322 3.55 19.63 -12.30
C VAL A 322 2.15 19.25 -11.79
N HIS A 323 2.01 18.09 -11.15
CA HIS A 323 0.74 17.67 -10.56
C HIS A 323 0.27 18.66 -9.48
N LYS A 324 1.18 19.07 -8.59
CA LYS A 324 0.90 20.07 -7.55
C LYS A 324 0.47 21.43 -8.13
N SER A 325 1.08 21.85 -9.24
CA SER A 325 0.72 23.10 -9.93
C SER A 325 -0.65 23.07 -10.64
N ARG A 326 -1.22 21.89 -10.87
CA ARG A 326 -2.55 21.71 -11.49
C ARG A 326 -3.69 21.65 -10.47
N GLN A 327 -3.39 21.44 -9.19
CA GLN A 327 -4.38 21.37 -8.10
C GLN A 327 -4.51 22.66 -7.28
N GLY A 328 -3.59 23.62 -7.44
CA GLY A 328 -3.65 24.94 -6.79
C GLY A 328 -4.12 26.02 -7.74
#